data_AF-A0A922XQT8-F1
#
_entry.id   AF-A0A922XQT8-F1
#
_cell.length_a   1.000
_cell.length_b   1.000
_cell.length_c   1.000
_cell.angle_alpha   90.00
_cell.angle_beta   90.00
_cell.angle_gamma   90.00
#
_symmetry.space_group_name_H-M   'P 1'
#
loop_
_entity.id
_entity.type
_entity.pdbx_description
1 polymer ?
#
loop_
_entity_poly.entity_id
_entity_poly.type
_entity_poly.pdbx_seq_one_letter_code
_entity_poly.pdbx_strand_id
1 'polypeptide(L)'
;PENQLRVDYTVKQVVNVPALTGVLTRPLNLSAHPILHVRAKSANKSKTLLMRMDWIDENEVGTTKSPVFNFSPLIDDGEYYDYRFDYASTNNWQSSNGAVNSARITKLNFYIDFGTFASLGSDSLWVENILVEQAVALPLIPNRPSHLKGALNNGNLVLSWNDNATNETGFEIHASSSKEGVYSMVSTTAVNSLSASVAHTAGVYYKVRSVNANGQSSFSNAFTYSDIVTGMDREDSRILMYPNPAHNQLFIDHSFTSQVSGQIVDALGRSVHQFESAEKTIQLELPFLSPGLYVVHIRAREGTITRKLLIQ
;
A
#
# COMPACT_ATOMS: atom_id res chain seq x y z
N PRO A 1 -13.04 8.70 5.27
CA PRO A 1 -12.04 9.82 5.26
C PRO A 1 -12.12 10.72 6.49
N GLU A 2 -13.32 10.98 7.05
CA GLU A 2 -13.50 11.96 8.15
C GLU A 2 -13.05 11.50 9.55
N ASN A 3 -12.79 10.20 9.77
CA ASN A 3 -12.41 9.66 11.09
C ASN A 3 -10.99 9.06 11.15
N GLN A 4 -10.10 9.40 10.20
CA GLN A 4 -8.76 8.79 10.14
C GLN A 4 -7.69 9.76 10.67
N LEU A 5 -6.84 9.27 11.57
CA LEU A 5 -5.62 9.97 11.97
C LEU A 5 -4.51 9.60 10.99
N ARG A 6 -4.04 10.57 10.20
CA ARG A 6 -2.84 10.43 9.37
C ARG A 6 -1.67 11.11 10.07
N VAL A 7 -0.57 10.36 10.22
CA VAL A 7 0.70 10.88 10.71
C VAL A 7 1.74 10.71 9.60
N ASP A 8 2.15 11.82 9.01
CA ASP A 8 3.30 11.86 8.11
C ASP A 8 4.54 12.20 8.93
N TYR A 9 5.63 11.47 8.71
CA TYR A 9 6.86 11.70 9.45
C TYR A 9 8.10 11.41 8.57
N THR A 10 9.20 12.03 8.94
CA THR A 10 10.50 11.82 8.28
C THR A 10 11.44 11.25 9.31
N VAL A 11 12.05 10.11 8.98
CA VAL A 11 13.08 9.49 9.80
C VAL A 11 14.36 10.30 9.66
N LYS A 12 14.72 11.00 10.73
CA LYS A 12 16.07 11.58 10.94
C LYS A 12 16.74 10.76 12.04
N GLN A 13 18.07 10.75 12.14
CA GLN A 13 18.69 10.23 13.37
C GLN A 13 18.15 11.05 14.55
N VAL A 14 17.32 10.44 15.40
CA VAL A 14 16.74 11.13 16.57
C VAL A 14 17.35 10.57 17.84
N VAL A 15 17.78 11.48 18.71
CA VAL A 15 18.22 11.14 20.08
C VAL A 15 17.02 10.89 21.00
N ASN A 16 15.82 11.34 20.61
CA ASN A 16 14.54 11.19 21.32
C ASN A 16 13.41 10.79 20.37
N VAL A 17 12.83 9.59 20.53
CA VAL A 17 11.70 9.13 19.70
C VAL A 17 10.46 9.97 20.02
N PRO A 18 9.87 10.71 19.06
CA PRO A 18 8.65 11.48 19.30
C PRO A 18 7.48 10.54 19.64
N ALA A 19 6.61 10.99 20.54
CA ALA A 19 5.40 10.26 20.92
C ALA A 19 4.16 11.13 20.74
N LEU A 20 3.07 10.51 20.30
CA LEU A 20 1.74 11.08 20.38
C LEU A 20 1.10 10.63 21.70
N THR A 21 0.72 11.57 22.54
CA THR A 21 0.08 11.28 23.84
C THR A 21 -1.42 11.55 23.75
N GLY A 22 -2.23 10.51 23.99
CA GLY A 22 -3.67 10.62 24.17
C GLY A 22 -4.02 10.69 25.66
N VAL A 23 -4.78 11.71 26.07
CA VAL A 23 -5.33 11.81 27.42
C VAL A 23 -6.80 11.39 27.37
N LEU A 24 -7.17 10.42 28.19
CA LEU A 24 -8.53 9.90 28.26
C LEU A 24 -9.39 10.84 29.12
N THR A 25 -10.59 11.15 28.65
CA THR A 25 -11.56 11.97 29.41
C THR A 25 -12.08 11.27 30.66
N ARG A 26 -11.95 9.94 30.72
CA ARG A 26 -12.29 9.09 31.87
C ARG A 26 -11.29 7.94 31.99
N PRO A 27 -10.98 7.47 33.21
CA PRO A 27 -10.14 6.30 33.40
C PRO A 27 -10.72 5.06 32.71
N LEU A 28 -9.88 4.37 31.95
CA LEU A 28 -10.17 3.11 31.27
C LEU A 28 -9.77 1.93 32.14
N ASN A 29 -10.65 0.92 32.21
CA ASN A 29 -10.39 -0.31 32.94
C ASN A 29 -9.98 -1.43 31.96
N LEU A 30 -8.67 -1.62 31.79
CA LEU A 30 -8.07 -2.67 30.97
C LEU A 30 -7.99 -4.03 31.69
N SER A 31 -8.29 -4.12 32.99
CA SER A 31 -8.47 -5.43 33.64
C SER A 31 -9.83 -6.07 33.30
N ALA A 32 -10.86 -5.25 33.08
CA ALA A 32 -12.18 -5.71 32.62
C ALA A 32 -12.27 -5.83 31.09
N HIS A 33 -11.52 -5.00 30.35
CA HIS A 33 -11.49 -5.00 28.88
C HIS A 33 -10.06 -5.17 28.40
N PRO A 34 -9.48 -6.38 28.49
CA PRO A 34 -8.06 -6.59 28.30
C PRO A 34 -7.66 -6.70 26.83
N ILE A 35 -8.53 -6.42 25.87
CA ILE A 35 -8.19 -6.54 24.45
C ILE A 35 -8.07 -5.15 23.85
N LEU A 36 -6.88 -4.80 23.32
CA LEU A 36 -6.73 -3.64 22.44
C LEU A 36 -6.85 -4.12 21.00
N HIS A 37 -7.72 -3.45 20.25
CA HIS A 37 -7.86 -3.62 18.83
C HIS A 37 -7.50 -2.31 18.13
N VAL A 38 -6.55 -2.36 17.19
CA VAL A 38 -6.13 -1.19 16.42
C VAL A 38 -6.19 -1.50 14.95
N ARG A 39 -6.94 -0.69 14.21
CA ARG A 39 -6.98 -0.77 12.76
C ARG A 39 -6.04 0.28 12.16
N ALA A 40 -4.97 -0.17 11.53
CA ALA A 40 -3.93 0.71 10.99
C ALA A 40 -3.37 0.20 9.66
N LYS A 41 -2.85 1.12 8.85
CA LYS A 41 -2.06 0.82 7.65
C LYS A 41 -0.81 1.68 7.60
N SER A 42 0.22 1.20 6.92
CA SER A 42 1.48 1.93 6.81
C SER A 42 2.02 1.98 5.39
N ALA A 43 2.84 2.99 5.12
CA ALA A 43 3.75 3.04 4.00
C ALA A 43 5.16 3.13 4.58
N ASN A 44 5.80 1.96 4.75
CA ASN A 44 7.12 1.80 5.36
C ASN A 44 8.20 1.64 4.28
N LYS A 45 8.47 2.72 3.54
CA LYS A 45 9.49 2.72 2.48
C LYS A 45 10.89 2.57 3.05
N SER A 46 11.13 3.08 4.26
CA SER A 46 12.41 2.94 4.97
C SER A 46 12.72 1.51 5.40
N LYS A 47 11.69 0.66 5.54
CA LYS A 47 11.74 -0.69 6.13
C LYS A 47 12.15 -0.70 7.60
N THR A 48 12.05 0.43 8.29
CA THR A 48 12.48 0.54 9.69
C THR A 48 11.39 0.98 10.65
N LEU A 49 10.19 1.25 10.15
CA LEU A 49 9.05 1.59 10.99
C LEU A 49 8.73 0.46 11.98
N LEU A 50 9.04 0.73 13.26
CA LEU A 50 8.59 -0.03 14.43
C LEU A 50 7.63 0.85 15.22
N MET A 51 6.56 0.28 15.75
CA MET A 51 5.60 1.05 16.53
C MET A 51 5.45 0.45 17.91
N ARG A 52 5.28 1.33 18.91
CA ARG A 52 5.05 0.96 20.29
C ARG A 52 3.89 1.74 20.89
N MET A 53 3.17 1.12 21.82
CA MET A 53 2.23 1.81 22.69
C MET A 53 2.65 1.62 24.14
N ASP A 54 2.40 2.62 25.01
CA ASP A 54 2.52 2.51 26.46
C ASP A 54 1.24 3.01 27.13
N TRP A 55 0.83 2.34 28.21
CA TRP A 55 -0.31 2.75 29.05
C TRP A 55 0.16 3.40 30.32
N ILE A 56 -0.53 4.45 30.76
CA ILE A 56 -0.21 5.22 31.98
C ILE A 56 -1.45 5.30 32.85
N ASP A 57 -1.31 4.94 34.12
CA ASP A 57 -2.40 4.98 35.10
C ASP A 57 -2.62 6.37 35.73
N GLU A 58 -3.61 6.48 36.61
CA GLU A 58 -3.95 7.72 37.33
C GLU A 58 -2.86 8.23 38.28
N ASN A 59 -1.90 7.37 38.63
CA ASN A 59 -0.76 7.71 39.48
C ASN A 59 0.49 8.07 38.65
N GLU A 60 0.33 8.27 37.33
CA GLU A 60 1.40 8.55 36.37
C GLU A 60 2.44 7.41 36.27
N VAL A 61 2.05 6.18 36.63
CA VAL A 61 2.89 4.99 36.45
C VAL A 61 2.62 4.41 35.06
N GLY A 62 3.63 4.42 34.20
CA GLY A 62 3.55 3.94 32.82
C GLY A 62 4.17 2.56 32.61
N THR A 63 3.73 1.82 31.60
CA THR A 63 4.38 0.57 31.18
C THR A 63 5.77 0.86 30.59
N THR A 64 6.84 0.68 31.38
CA THR A 64 8.21 1.03 30.94
C THR A 64 9.12 -0.18 30.67
N LYS A 65 8.69 -1.41 30.97
CA LYS A 65 9.51 -2.62 30.81
C LYS A 65 8.96 -3.55 29.74
N SER A 66 9.87 -4.29 29.11
CA SER A 66 9.54 -5.37 28.18
C SER A 66 8.55 -6.35 28.84
N PRO A 67 7.54 -6.82 28.10
CA PRO A 67 7.19 -6.44 26.74
C PRO A 67 6.24 -5.24 26.73
N VAL A 68 6.82 -4.06 26.75
CA VAL A 68 6.50 -2.93 25.89
C VAL A 68 5.71 -3.37 24.64
N PHE A 69 4.53 -2.81 24.45
CA PHE A 69 3.63 -3.22 23.37
C PHE A 69 4.20 -2.77 22.04
N ASN A 70 4.46 -3.71 21.12
CA ASN A 70 4.96 -3.41 19.78
C ASN A 70 3.94 -3.85 18.74
N PHE A 71 3.56 -2.97 17.82
CA PHE A 71 2.91 -3.43 16.59
C PHE A 71 4.01 -4.06 15.74
N SER A 72 4.07 -5.39 15.74
CA SER A 72 5.06 -6.14 14.98
C SER A 72 4.46 -7.43 14.40
N PRO A 73 4.69 -7.72 13.11
CA PRO A 73 5.30 -6.81 12.13
C PRO A 73 4.30 -5.73 11.73
N LEU A 74 4.79 -4.52 11.44
CA LEU A 74 3.96 -3.53 10.77
C LEU A 74 3.98 -3.79 9.26
N ILE A 75 2.79 -4.07 8.72
CA ILE A 75 2.65 -4.45 7.33
C ILE A 75 2.45 -3.22 6.45
N ASP A 76 3.14 -3.19 5.31
CA ASP A 76 3.35 -2.02 4.47
C ASP A 76 2.92 -2.21 3.01
N ASP A 77 1.92 -3.05 2.78
CA ASP A 77 1.32 -3.27 1.45
C ASP A 77 0.21 -2.27 1.10
N GLY A 78 0.05 -1.23 1.92
CA GLY A 78 -0.92 -0.14 1.70
C GLY A 78 -2.34 -0.43 2.18
N GLU A 79 -2.58 -1.59 2.80
CA GLU A 79 -3.90 -2.02 3.28
C GLU A 79 -4.05 -1.89 4.80
N TYR A 80 -5.29 -1.79 5.27
CA TYR A 80 -5.60 -1.78 6.70
C TYR A 80 -5.54 -3.17 7.31
N TYR A 81 -4.85 -3.27 8.45
CA TYR A 81 -4.76 -4.47 9.27
C TYR A 81 -5.35 -4.20 10.64
N ASP A 82 -5.96 -5.26 11.17
CA ASP A 82 -6.51 -5.32 12.51
C ASP A 82 -5.45 -5.96 13.42
N TYR A 83 -4.85 -5.15 14.29
CA TYR A 83 -3.86 -5.59 15.27
C TYR A 83 -4.56 -5.79 16.60
N ARG A 84 -4.55 -7.03 17.10
CA ARG A 84 -5.18 -7.41 18.35
C ARG A 84 -4.14 -7.79 19.39
N PHE A 85 -4.24 -7.19 20.58
CA PHE A 85 -3.34 -7.44 21.70
C PHE A 85 -4.14 -7.86 22.93
N ASP A 86 -3.72 -8.96 23.55
CA ASP A 86 -4.32 -9.47 24.78
C ASP A 86 -3.45 -9.09 25.99
N TYR A 87 -4.02 -8.28 26.87
CA TYR A 87 -3.39 -7.75 28.07
C TYR A 87 -3.67 -8.60 29.32
N ALA A 88 -4.54 -9.60 29.24
CA ALA A 88 -4.82 -10.48 30.36
C ALA A 88 -3.75 -11.57 30.52
N SER A 89 -3.14 -12.02 29.42
CA SER A 89 -2.25 -13.19 29.40
C SER A 89 -0.76 -12.88 29.61
N THR A 90 -0.35 -11.61 29.59
CA THR A 90 1.06 -11.25 29.34
C THR A 90 1.87 -10.81 30.58
N ASN A 91 1.24 -10.61 31.75
CA ASN A 91 1.89 -10.01 32.95
C ASN A 91 2.51 -8.61 32.69
N ASN A 92 2.06 -7.88 31.66
CA ASN A 92 2.69 -6.66 31.13
C ASN A 92 2.43 -5.36 31.91
N TRP A 93 1.81 -5.43 33.10
CA TRP A 93 1.48 -4.25 33.92
C TRP A 93 2.60 -3.87 34.89
N GLN A 94 3.84 -3.93 34.44
CA GLN A 94 5.02 -3.66 35.27
C GLN A 94 5.82 -2.49 34.72
N SER A 95 6.35 -1.66 35.62
CA SER A 95 7.26 -0.57 35.30
C SER A 95 8.54 -0.65 36.13
N SER A 96 9.51 0.19 35.82
CA SER A 96 10.67 0.45 36.68
C SER A 96 10.30 1.05 38.04
N ASN A 97 9.12 1.68 38.15
CA ASN A 97 8.70 2.48 39.31
C ASN A 97 7.49 1.87 40.05
N GLY A 98 7.17 0.58 39.81
CA GLY A 98 6.03 -0.12 40.42
C GLY A 98 5.11 -0.79 39.40
N ALA A 99 4.03 -1.40 39.88
CA ALA A 99 3.02 -2.01 39.02
C ALA A 99 2.03 -0.94 38.53
N VAL A 100 1.68 -1.01 37.24
CA VAL A 100 0.68 -0.12 36.62
C VAL A 100 -0.72 -0.59 37.04
N ASN A 101 -1.55 0.33 37.53
CA ASN A 101 -2.94 0.04 37.84
C ASN A 101 -3.79 -0.04 36.55
N SER A 102 -3.87 -1.24 35.98
CA SER A 102 -4.60 -1.51 34.73
C SER A 102 -6.11 -1.22 34.81
N ALA A 103 -6.69 -1.09 36.00
CA ALA A 103 -8.10 -0.74 36.16
C ALA A 103 -8.37 0.77 36.00
N ARG A 104 -7.31 1.61 35.99
CA ARG A 104 -7.41 3.07 36.11
C ARG A 104 -6.44 3.78 35.15
N ILE A 105 -6.45 3.37 33.88
CA ILE A 105 -5.61 3.96 32.83
C ILE A 105 -6.14 5.32 32.40
N THR A 106 -5.28 6.34 32.36
CA THR A 106 -5.67 7.73 32.05
C THR A 106 -4.99 8.28 30.81
N LYS A 107 -3.85 7.73 30.40
CA LYS A 107 -3.15 8.16 29.17
C LYS A 107 -2.59 6.97 28.40
N LEU A 108 -2.40 7.21 27.11
CA LEU A 108 -1.65 6.34 26.21
C LEU A 108 -0.56 7.15 25.52
N ASN A 109 0.65 6.60 25.45
CA ASN A 109 1.71 7.11 24.60
C ASN A 109 1.86 6.20 23.40
N PHE A 110 1.99 6.81 22.23
CA PHE A 110 2.15 6.11 20.97
C PHE A 110 3.45 6.55 20.31
N TYR A 111 4.34 5.58 20.10
CA TYR A 111 5.67 5.77 19.54
C TYR A 111 5.72 5.20 18.13
N ILE A 112 6.30 5.98 17.24
CA ILE A 112 6.57 5.63 15.85
C ILE A 112 8.09 5.61 15.68
N ASP A 113 8.60 4.61 14.99
CA ASP A 113 10.04 4.40 14.75
C ASP A 113 10.83 4.26 16.07
N PHE A 114 10.29 3.46 16.99
CA PHE A 114 10.95 3.23 18.28
C PHE A 114 12.09 2.20 18.11
N GLY A 115 13.34 2.63 18.26
CA GLY A 115 14.53 1.76 18.17
C GLY A 115 15.70 2.42 17.45
N THR A 116 16.93 1.93 17.69
CA THR A 116 18.17 2.53 17.16
C THR A 116 18.49 2.16 15.70
N PHE A 117 17.57 1.54 14.98
CA PHE A 117 17.85 0.89 13.69
C PHE A 117 17.23 1.59 12.47
N ALA A 118 16.83 2.84 12.61
CA ALA A 118 16.12 3.54 11.55
C ALA A 118 17.02 3.96 10.39
N SER A 119 16.64 3.60 9.16
CA SER A 119 17.28 4.07 7.93
C SER A 119 16.60 5.36 7.49
N LEU A 120 17.38 6.33 6.99
CA LEU A 120 16.83 7.61 6.55
C LEU A 120 15.78 7.40 5.46
N GLY A 121 14.59 7.97 5.65
CA GLY A 121 13.46 7.78 4.76
C GLY A 121 12.23 8.61 5.13
N SER A 122 11.23 8.57 4.26
CA SER A 122 9.91 9.17 4.49
C SER A 122 8.85 8.08 4.41
N ASP A 123 8.06 8.01 5.47
CA ASP A 123 7.04 6.99 5.69
C ASP A 123 5.74 7.67 6.15
N SER A 124 4.65 6.91 6.14
CA SER A 124 3.35 7.39 6.60
C SER A 124 2.62 6.29 7.36
N LEU A 125 1.87 6.70 8.39
CA LEU A 125 1.02 5.84 9.17
C LEU A 125 -0.40 6.40 9.20
N TRP A 126 -1.38 5.52 9.02
CA TRP A 126 -2.78 5.85 9.19
C TRP A 126 -3.39 4.93 10.23
N VAL A 127 -4.02 5.53 11.24
CA VAL A 127 -4.81 4.83 12.25
C VAL A 127 -6.27 5.19 12.03
N GLU A 128 -7.09 4.18 11.76
CA GLU A 128 -8.52 4.35 11.56
C GLU A 128 -9.28 4.29 12.89
N ASN A 129 -8.96 3.33 13.75
CA ASN A 129 -9.55 3.26 15.07
C ASN A 129 -8.62 2.57 16.08
N ILE A 130 -8.87 2.88 17.36
CA ILE A 130 -8.32 2.22 18.52
C ILE A 130 -9.51 1.90 19.42
N LEU A 131 -9.74 0.61 19.67
CA LEU A 131 -10.86 0.08 20.42
C LEU A 131 -10.35 -0.80 21.56
N VAL A 132 -11.11 -0.83 22.64
CA VAL A 132 -10.81 -1.65 23.82
C VAL A 132 -12.02 -2.52 24.12
N GLU A 133 -11.79 -3.82 24.21
CA GLU A 133 -12.84 -4.84 24.17
C GLU A 133 -12.64 -5.88 25.29
N GLN A 134 -13.72 -6.61 25.60
CA GLN A 134 -13.63 -7.76 26.49
C GLN A 134 -12.90 -8.92 25.80
N ALA A 135 -12.35 -9.83 26.60
CA ALA A 135 -11.81 -11.07 26.08
C ALA A 135 -12.91 -11.91 25.42
N VAL A 136 -12.60 -12.52 24.28
CA VAL A 136 -13.51 -13.40 23.53
C VAL A 136 -12.92 -14.81 23.54
N ALA A 137 -13.78 -15.83 23.52
CA ALA A 137 -13.35 -17.23 23.45
C ALA A 137 -12.60 -17.55 22.15
N LEU A 138 -11.56 -18.37 22.25
CA LEU A 138 -10.78 -18.87 21.12
C LEU A 138 -11.52 -20.02 20.40
N PRO A 139 -11.22 -20.29 19.10
CA PRO A 139 -10.27 -19.58 18.25
C PRO A 139 -10.85 -18.28 17.66
N LEU A 140 -10.00 -17.28 17.43
CA LEU A 140 -10.44 -16.05 16.77
C LEU A 140 -10.60 -16.27 15.27
N ILE A 141 -11.21 -15.31 14.56
CA ILE A 141 -11.05 -15.25 13.10
C ILE A 141 -9.55 -15.11 12.74
N PRO A 142 -9.07 -15.69 11.63
CA PRO A 142 -7.65 -15.63 11.31
C PRO A 142 -7.20 -14.22 10.88
N ASN A 143 -5.91 -13.94 11.06
CA ASN A 143 -5.29 -12.75 10.49
C ASN A 143 -5.20 -12.86 8.97
N ARG A 144 -5.43 -11.76 8.27
CA ARG A 144 -5.39 -11.73 6.80
C ARG A 144 -3.98 -11.95 6.24
N PRO A 145 -3.85 -12.58 5.06
CA PRO A 145 -2.59 -12.63 4.32
C PRO A 145 -2.11 -11.24 3.89
N SER A 146 -0.81 -11.09 3.67
CA SER A 146 -0.21 -9.85 3.20
C SER A 146 0.70 -10.04 1.99
N HIS A 147 1.05 -8.92 1.34
CA HIS A 147 2.04 -8.88 0.26
C HIS A 147 1.76 -9.88 -0.88
N LEU A 148 0.48 -10.05 -1.21
CA LEU A 148 0.07 -10.86 -2.35
C LEU A 148 0.76 -10.34 -3.61
N LYS A 149 1.45 -11.25 -4.29
CA LYS A 149 2.14 -11.03 -5.55
C LYS A 149 2.01 -12.28 -6.41
N GLY A 150 2.31 -12.17 -7.70
CA GLY A 150 2.28 -13.32 -8.59
C GLY A 150 3.17 -13.17 -9.81
N ALA A 151 3.47 -14.31 -10.43
CA ALA A 151 4.24 -14.41 -11.66
C ALA A 151 3.70 -15.55 -12.52
N LEU A 152 3.86 -15.46 -13.83
CA LEU A 152 3.53 -16.57 -14.72
C LEU A 152 4.57 -17.68 -14.61
N ASN A 153 4.08 -18.93 -14.54
CA ASN A 153 4.89 -20.13 -14.62
C ASN A 153 4.14 -21.16 -15.47
N ASN A 154 4.74 -21.57 -16.60
CA ASN A 154 4.16 -22.55 -17.53
C ASN A 154 2.70 -22.24 -17.94
N GLY A 155 2.39 -20.97 -18.20
CA GLY A 155 1.06 -20.51 -18.63
C GLY A 155 0.04 -20.31 -17.50
N ASN A 156 0.36 -20.71 -16.27
CA ASN A 156 -0.47 -20.44 -15.10
C ASN A 156 0.06 -19.24 -14.32
N LEU A 157 -0.83 -18.55 -13.62
CA LEU A 157 -0.46 -17.52 -12.67
C LEU A 157 -0.18 -18.19 -11.32
N VAL A 158 1.07 -18.08 -10.83
CA VAL A 158 1.45 -18.51 -9.49
C VAL A 158 1.38 -17.31 -8.57
N LEU A 159 0.40 -17.32 -7.67
CA LEU A 159 0.22 -16.35 -6.60
C LEU A 159 1.01 -16.79 -5.38
N SER A 160 1.60 -15.84 -4.66
CA SER A 160 2.30 -16.04 -3.39
C SER A 160 2.00 -14.89 -2.43
N TRP A 161 1.97 -15.19 -1.14
CA TRP A 161 1.65 -14.23 -0.07
C TRP A 161 2.43 -14.58 1.21
N ASN A 162 2.41 -13.67 2.17
CA ASN A 162 2.85 -13.94 3.52
C ASN A 162 1.66 -14.40 4.36
N ASP A 163 1.87 -15.46 5.12
CA ASP A 163 0.92 -15.93 6.13
C ASP A 163 1.14 -15.18 7.43
N ASN A 164 0.07 -14.55 7.93
CA ASN A 164 0.04 -13.82 9.19
C ASN A 164 -0.85 -14.50 10.23
N ALA A 165 -1.49 -15.61 9.88
CA ALA A 165 -2.35 -16.38 10.75
C ALA A 165 -1.56 -17.56 11.36
N THR A 166 -2.01 -18.00 12.53
CA THR A 166 -1.51 -19.21 13.20
C THR A 166 -2.65 -20.18 13.53
N ASN A 167 -3.85 -19.84 13.08
CA ASN A 167 -5.13 -20.44 13.47
C ASN A 167 -6.07 -20.58 12.26
N GLU A 168 -5.56 -20.44 11.05
CA GLU A 168 -6.24 -20.72 9.80
C GLU A 168 -6.29 -22.23 9.53
N THR A 169 -7.31 -22.66 8.80
CA THR A 169 -7.44 -24.04 8.29
C THR A 169 -7.15 -24.10 6.79
N GLY A 170 -6.94 -22.95 6.16
CA GLY A 170 -6.64 -22.81 4.74
C GLY A 170 -6.80 -21.36 4.25
N PHE A 171 -6.63 -21.19 2.94
CA PHE A 171 -6.81 -19.91 2.27
C PHE A 171 -7.78 -20.04 1.12
N GLU A 172 -8.51 -18.96 0.87
CA GLU A 172 -9.36 -18.82 -0.31
C GLU A 172 -8.77 -17.75 -1.24
N ILE A 173 -8.63 -18.11 -2.51
CA ILE A 173 -8.22 -17.22 -3.57
C ILE A 173 -9.47 -16.75 -4.29
N HIS A 174 -9.64 -15.44 -4.38
CA HIS A 174 -10.77 -14.83 -5.05
C HIS A 174 -10.30 -13.95 -6.19
N ALA A 175 -11.14 -13.84 -7.22
CA ALA A 175 -10.88 -13.07 -8.42
C ALA A 175 -12.03 -12.11 -8.76
N SER A 176 -11.71 -11.00 -9.42
CA SER A 176 -12.65 -9.98 -9.89
C SER A 176 -12.15 -9.34 -11.18
N SER A 177 -13.07 -8.87 -12.03
CA SER A 177 -12.75 -8.06 -13.22
C SER A 177 -12.44 -6.59 -12.89
N SER A 178 -12.61 -6.19 -11.62
CA SER A 178 -12.32 -4.83 -11.14
C SER A 178 -11.65 -4.88 -9.77
N LYS A 179 -10.68 -3.98 -9.56
CA LYS A 179 -9.90 -3.88 -8.32
C LYS A 179 -10.80 -3.74 -7.07
N GLU A 180 -11.83 -2.91 -7.17
CA GLU A 180 -12.82 -2.64 -6.11
C GLU A 180 -14.18 -3.31 -6.38
N GLY A 181 -14.21 -4.29 -7.31
CA GLY A 181 -15.42 -5.02 -7.68
C GLY A 181 -15.81 -6.13 -6.70
N VAL A 182 -16.82 -6.91 -7.08
CA VAL A 182 -17.22 -8.11 -6.37
C VAL A 182 -16.27 -9.25 -6.71
N TYR A 183 -15.66 -9.82 -5.68
CA TYR A 183 -14.73 -10.93 -5.80
C TYR A 183 -15.46 -12.26 -5.63
N SER A 184 -15.14 -13.24 -6.48
CA SER A 184 -15.65 -14.62 -6.42
C SER A 184 -14.51 -15.61 -6.19
N MET A 185 -14.76 -16.64 -5.40
CA MET A 185 -13.75 -17.65 -5.10
C MET A 185 -13.41 -18.47 -6.34
N VAL A 186 -12.11 -18.64 -6.62
CA VAL A 186 -11.59 -19.39 -7.77
C VAL A 186 -10.71 -20.58 -7.37
N SER A 187 -10.17 -20.58 -6.15
CA SER A 187 -9.34 -21.67 -5.64
C SER A 187 -9.24 -21.64 -4.12
N THR A 188 -8.81 -22.74 -3.53
CA THR A 188 -8.54 -22.89 -2.09
C THR A 188 -7.24 -23.64 -1.87
N THR A 189 -6.57 -23.38 -0.75
CA THR A 189 -5.36 -24.11 -0.34
C THR A 189 -5.48 -24.60 1.10
N ALA A 190 -4.62 -25.55 1.46
CA ALA A 190 -4.54 -26.08 2.82
C ALA A 190 -3.88 -25.07 3.79
N VAL A 191 -3.98 -25.37 5.09
CA VAL A 191 -3.28 -24.66 6.18
C VAL A 191 -1.80 -24.41 5.86
N ASN A 192 -1.24 -23.28 6.32
CA ASN A 192 0.15 -22.85 6.08
C ASN A 192 0.59 -22.74 4.60
N SER A 193 -0.33 -22.79 3.62
CA SER A 193 0.04 -22.63 2.21
C SER A 193 0.46 -21.18 1.92
N LEU A 194 1.61 -21.01 1.27
CA LEU A 194 2.15 -19.68 0.92
C LEU A 194 1.98 -19.33 -0.57
N SER A 195 1.39 -20.23 -1.35
CA SER A 195 1.19 -20.04 -2.78
C SER A 195 0.01 -20.85 -3.33
N ALA A 196 -0.49 -20.42 -4.49
CA ALA A 196 -1.49 -21.13 -5.28
C ALA A 196 -1.23 -20.91 -6.77
N SER A 197 -1.53 -21.92 -7.58
CA SER A 197 -1.54 -21.79 -9.03
C SER A 197 -2.98 -21.68 -9.52
N VAL A 198 -3.25 -20.67 -10.33
CA VAL A 198 -4.56 -20.42 -10.95
C VAL A 198 -4.40 -20.19 -12.45
N ALA A 199 -5.46 -20.44 -13.21
CA ALA A 199 -5.48 -20.11 -14.63
C ALA A 199 -5.26 -18.60 -14.81
N HIS A 200 -4.34 -18.21 -15.69
CA HIS A 200 -4.11 -16.80 -15.97
C HIS A 200 -5.26 -16.22 -16.79
N THR A 201 -5.76 -15.06 -16.38
CA THR A 201 -6.71 -14.26 -17.16
C THR A 201 -6.28 -12.80 -17.07
N ALA A 202 -6.04 -12.18 -18.22
CA ALA A 202 -5.62 -10.78 -18.30
C ALA A 202 -6.70 -9.84 -17.75
N GLY A 203 -6.28 -8.78 -17.04
CA GLY A 203 -7.19 -7.79 -16.47
C GLY A 203 -7.98 -8.28 -15.25
N VAL A 204 -7.67 -9.46 -14.72
CA VAL A 204 -8.27 -9.98 -13.49
C VAL A 204 -7.44 -9.57 -12.29
N TYR A 205 -8.14 -9.17 -11.23
CA TYR A 205 -7.59 -8.87 -9.92
C TYR A 205 -7.82 -10.05 -9.00
N TYR A 206 -6.81 -10.37 -8.20
CA TYR A 206 -6.79 -11.44 -7.23
C TYR A 206 -6.62 -10.87 -5.83
N LYS A 207 -7.31 -11.48 -4.88
CA LYS A 207 -7.16 -11.26 -3.44
C LYS A 207 -7.15 -12.62 -2.75
N VAL A 208 -6.47 -12.72 -1.62
CA VAL A 208 -6.42 -13.94 -0.80
C VAL A 208 -6.91 -13.61 0.60
N ARG A 209 -7.65 -14.52 1.22
CA ARG A 209 -8.04 -14.44 2.64
C ARG A 209 -7.81 -15.78 3.32
N SER A 210 -7.51 -15.75 4.61
CA SER A 210 -7.39 -16.92 5.46
C SER A 210 -8.75 -17.25 6.07
N VAL A 211 -9.00 -18.53 6.34
CA VAL A 211 -10.30 -19.00 6.86
C VAL A 211 -10.11 -20.00 7.98
N ASN A 212 -11.08 -20.05 8.90
CA ASN A 212 -11.24 -21.15 9.86
C ASN A 212 -12.73 -21.36 10.16
N ALA A 213 -13.05 -22.21 11.14
CA ALA A 213 -14.42 -22.51 11.53
C ALA A 213 -15.19 -21.28 12.08
N ASN A 214 -14.50 -20.26 12.56
CA ASN A 214 -15.10 -19.06 13.16
C ASN A 214 -15.33 -17.95 12.13
N GLY A 215 -14.79 -18.07 10.92
CA GLY A 215 -15.04 -17.15 9.82
C GLY A 215 -13.83 -16.95 8.91
N GLN A 216 -13.88 -15.86 8.15
CA GLN A 216 -12.84 -15.47 7.21
C GLN A 216 -12.20 -14.15 7.61
N SER A 217 -10.91 -14.01 7.32
CA SER A 217 -10.23 -12.73 7.43
C SER A 217 -10.74 -11.72 6.39
N SER A 218 -10.40 -10.45 6.60
CA SER A 218 -10.36 -9.46 5.50
C SER A 218 -9.42 -9.95 4.38
N PHE A 219 -9.57 -9.41 3.17
CA PHE A 219 -8.70 -9.77 2.06
C PHE A 219 -7.30 -9.14 2.19
N SER A 220 -6.30 -9.78 1.57
CA SER A 220 -4.99 -9.21 1.27
C SER A 220 -5.08 -7.95 0.37
N ASN A 221 -3.92 -7.32 0.11
CA ASN A 221 -3.80 -6.39 -1.00
C ASN A 221 -4.27 -7.04 -2.32
N ALA A 222 -4.83 -6.21 -3.20
CA ALA A 222 -5.19 -6.66 -4.54
C ALA A 222 -3.92 -6.84 -5.39
N PHE A 223 -3.86 -7.93 -6.14
CA PHE A 223 -2.82 -8.18 -7.12
C PHE A 223 -3.45 -8.36 -8.51
N THR A 224 -2.87 -7.77 -9.54
CA THR A 224 -3.19 -8.13 -10.92
C THR A 224 -1.88 -8.39 -11.64
N TYR A 225 -1.86 -9.46 -12.44
CA TYR A 225 -0.76 -9.69 -13.34
C TYR A 225 -1.04 -8.88 -14.61
N SER A 226 -0.28 -7.81 -14.80
CA SER A 226 -0.16 -7.19 -16.11
C SER A 226 0.96 -7.93 -16.82
N ASP A 227 0.65 -8.57 -17.95
CA ASP A 227 1.68 -8.80 -18.95
C ASP A 227 2.29 -7.43 -19.22
N ILE A 228 3.51 -7.18 -18.71
CA ILE A 228 4.31 -6.12 -19.29
C ILE A 228 4.70 -6.68 -20.64
N VAL A 229 3.81 -6.47 -21.61
CA VAL A 229 4.19 -6.57 -23.01
C VAL A 229 5.17 -5.42 -23.22
N THR A 230 6.45 -5.67 -22.97
CA THR A 230 7.53 -4.85 -23.55
C THR A 230 7.51 -5.12 -25.05
N GLY A 231 6.55 -4.52 -25.75
CA GLY A 231 6.30 -4.78 -27.16
C GLY A 231 4.88 -4.47 -27.62
N MET A 232 4.51 -3.18 -27.60
CA MET A 232 3.39 -2.57 -28.35
C MET A 232 1.94 -3.03 -28.03
N ASP A 233 1.11 -2.00 -27.87
CA ASP A 233 -0.34 -1.96 -28.09
C ASP A 233 -1.31 -2.41 -26.98
N ARG A 234 -1.25 -1.70 -25.84
CA ARG A 234 -2.46 -1.30 -25.07
C ARG A 234 -2.41 0.15 -24.55
N GLU A 235 -1.63 0.99 -25.24
CA GLU A 235 -1.43 2.42 -24.91
C GLU A 235 -1.59 3.31 -26.16
N ASP A 236 -2.35 2.85 -27.17
CA ASP A 236 -2.48 3.54 -28.47
C ASP A 236 -3.76 4.36 -28.64
N SER A 237 -4.60 4.44 -27.61
CA SER A 237 -5.82 5.29 -27.66
C SER A 237 -5.63 6.67 -27.05
N ARG A 238 -4.47 6.96 -26.43
CA ARG A 238 -4.24 8.25 -25.77
C ARG A 238 -3.67 9.31 -26.70
N ILE A 239 -2.99 8.91 -27.78
CA ILE A 239 -2.42 9.81 -28.80
C ILE A 239 -2.61 9.23 -30.19
N LEU A 240 -3.07 10.05 -31.12
CA LEU A 240 -3.09 9.76 -32.55
C LEU A 240 -2.25 10.84 -33.27
N MET A 241 -1.29 10.42 -34.10
CA MET A 241 -0.44 11.34 -34.87
C MET A 241 -0.63 11.11 -36.37
N TYR A 242 -0.96 12.17 -37.11
CA TYR A 242 -1.20 12.08 -38.55
C TYR A 242 -0.88 13.39 -39.27
N PRO A 243 -0.48 13.36 -40.55
CA PRO A 243 -0.10 12.17 -41.30
C PRO A 243 1.24 11.59 -40.82
N ASN A 244 1.44 10.29 -40.97
CA ASN A 244 2.72 9.62 -40.76
C ASN A 244 2.90 8.62 -41.92
N PRO A 245 3.75 8.88 -42.94
CA PRO A 245 4.76 9.94 -42.99
C PRO A 245 4.20 11.37 -43.06
N ALA A 246 4.88 12.32 -42.41
CA ALA A 246 4.56 13.76 -42.47
C ALA A 246 5.52 14.49 -43.43
N HIS A 247 5.02 15.56 -44.04
CA HIS A 247 5.83 16.46 -44.88
C HIS A 247 6.16 17.75 -44.11
N ASN A 248 5.20 18.68 -44.09
CA ASN A 248 5.38 20.00 -43.45
C ASN A 248 4.51 20.20 -42.21
N GLN A 249 3.59 19.27 -41.94
CA GLN A 249 2.61 19.41 -40.86
C GLN A 249 2.37 18.08 -40.19
N LEU A 250 2.12 18.15 -38.87
CA LEU A 250 1.74 17.02 -38.04
C LEU A 250 0.61 17.44 -37.11
N PHE A 251 -0.45 16.65 -37.10
CA PHE A 251 -1.53 16.73 -36.12
C PHE A 251 -1.30 15.69 -35.03
N ILE A 252 -1.53 16.09 -33.79
CA ILE A 252 -1.45 15.25 -32.61
C ILE A 252 -2.76 15.40 -31.84
N ASP A 253 -3.62 14.41 -31.94
CA ASP A 253 -4.80 14.29 -31.08
C ASP A 253 -4.42 13.59 -29.80
N HIS A 254 -4.89 14.07 -28.64
CA HIS A 254 -4.62 13.42 -27.37
C HIS A 254 -5.79 13.42 -26.39
N SER A 255 -5.82 12.42 -25.51
CA SER A 255 -6.85 12.28 -24.48
C SER A 255 -6.50 12.94 -23.15
N PHE A 256 -5.27 13.46 -22.96
CA PHE A 256 -4.84 14.12 -21.71
C PHE A 256 -5.76 15.27 -21.29
N THR A 257 -5.98 15.43 -19.99
CA THR A 257 -6.83 16.49 -19.41
C THR A 257 -6.04 17.70 -18.94
N SER A 258 -4.73 17.52 -18.68
CA SER A 258 -3.81 18.61 -18.38
C SER A 258 -3.12 19.16 -19.63
N GLN A 259 -2.53 20.35 -19.51
CA GLN A 259 -1.64 20.90 -20.53
C GLN A 259 -0.50 19.92 -20.83
N VAL A 260 -0.21 19.74 -22.11
CA VAL A 260 0.86 18.87 -22.59
C VAL A 260 2.04 19.69 -23.07
N SER A 261 3.24 19.19 -22.83
CA SER A 261 4.46 19.67 -23.45
C SER A 261 5.13 18.54 -24.23
N GLY A 262 5.85 18.87 -25.28
CA GLY A 262 6.48 17.86 -26.11
C GLY A 262 7.69 18.36 -26.86
N GLN A 263 8.49 17.41 -27.32
CA GLN A 263 9.65 17.65 -28.16
C GLN A 263 9.75 16.57 -29.24
N ILE A 264 10.19 16.97 -30.42
CA ILE A 264 10.58 16.09 -31.51
C ILE A 264 12.11 15.99 -31.46
N VAL A 265 12.63 14.77 -31.44
CA VAL A 265 14.07 14.51 -31.45
C VAL A 265 14.48 13.73 -32.70
N ASP A 266 15.65 14.03 -33.24
CA ASP A 266 16.26 13.26 -34.33
C ASP A 266 16.82 11.92 -33.86
N ALA A 267 17.33 11.10 -34.78
CA ALA A 267 17.94 9.80 -34.48
C ALA A 267 19.18 9.87 -33.56
N LEU A 268 19.77 11.06 -33.39
CA LEU A 268 20.90 11.31 -32.50
C LEU A 268 20.45 11.84 -31.12
N GLY A 269 19.13 11.93 -30.88
CA GLY A 269 18.54 12.43 -29.65
C GLY A 269 18.54 13.95 -29.51
N ARG A 270 18.86 14.70 -30.58
CA ARG A 270 18.85 16.18 -30.54
C ARG A 270 17.43 16.67 -30.72
N SER A 271 16.99 17.58 -29.85
CA SER A 271 15.68 18.25 -29.96
C SER A 271 15.65 19.16 -31.18
N VAL A 272 14.76 18.88 -32.13
CA VAL A 272 14.58 19.65 -33.37
C VAL A 272 13.31 20.51 -33.36
N HIS A 273 12.34 20.20 -32.51
CA HIS A 273 11.13 20.99 -32.32
C HIS A 273 10.62 20.82 -30.89
N GLN A 274 10.02 21.87 -30.30
CA GLN A 274 9.37 21.82 -28.99
C GLN A 274 8.00 22.50 -29.06
N PHE A 275 7.04 22.03 -28.27
CA PHE A 275 5.70 22.60 -28.22
C PHE A 275 5.08 22.45 -26.84
N GLU A 276 4.14 23.33 -26.53
CA GLU A 276 3.27 23.23 -25.37
C GLU A 276 1.85 23.61 -25.79
N SER A 277 0.84 22.86 -25.35
CA SER A 277 -0.55 23.10 -25.71
C SER A 277 -1.51 22.61 -24.64
N ALA A 278 -2.63 23.30 -24.48
CA ALA A 278 -3.78 22.83 -23.71
C ALA A 278 -4.91 22.29 -24.62
N GLU A 279 -4.78 22.44 -25.94
CA GLU A 279 -5.77 22.02 -26.93
C GLU A 279 -5.72 20.52 -27.17
N LYS A 280 -6.89 19.90 -27.41
CA LYS A 280 -7.03 18.45 -27.65
C LYS A 280 -6.38 17.97 -28.95
N THR A 281 -6.31 18.86 -29.93
CA THR A 281 -5.64 18.64 -31.22
C THR A 281 -4.55 19.69 -31.36
N ILE A 282 -3.31 19.24 -31.53
CA ILE A 282 -2.15 20.10 -31.70
C ILE A 282 -1.74 20.05 -33.16
N GLN A 283 -1.69 21.21 -33.81
CA GLN A 283 -1.11 21.35 -35.14
C GLN A 283 0.32 21.86 -35.00
N LEU A 284 1.27 21.08 -35.50
CA LEU A 284 2.67 21.47 -35.59
C LEU A 284 3.04 21.71 -37.05
N GLU A 285 3.59 22.89 -37.32
CA GLU A 285 4.33 23.13 -38.56
C GLU A 285 5.76 22.59 -38.36
N LEU A 286 6.22 21.79 -39.31
CA LEU A 286 7.53 21.13 -39.29
C LEU A 286 8.45 21.68 -40.40
N PRO A 287 8.60 23.01 -40.57
CA PRO A 287 9.42 23.52 -41.63
C PRO A 287 10.88 23.14 -41.35
N PHE A 288 11.61 22.73 -42.38
CA PHE A 288 13.05 22.45 -42.34
C PHE A 288 13.49 21.16 -41.64
N LEU A 289 12.59 20.21 -41.34
CA LEU A 289 13.01 18.85 -40.96
C LEU A 289 13.47 18.08 -42.20
N SER A 290 14.65 17.46 -42.11
CA SER A 290 15.16 16.59 -43.18
C SER A 290 14.36 15.27 -43.20
N PRO A 291 14.17 14.63 -44.37
CA PRO A 291 13.54 13.31 -44.43
C PRO A 291 14.27 12.30 -43.54
N GLY A 292 13.53 11.55 -42.73
CA GLY A 292 14.12 10.65 -41.76
C GLY A 292 13.17 10.20 -40.65
N LEU A 293 13.70 9.35 -39.75
CA LEU A 293 12.99 8.87 -38.58
C LEU A 293 13.24 9.80 -37.39
N TYR A 294 12.15 10.25 -36.78
CA TYR A 294 12.12 11.09 -35.59
C TYR A 294 11.33 10.40 -34.48
N VAL A 295 11.55 10.88 -33.26
CA VAL A 295 10.80 10.45 -32.08
C VAL A 295 10.14 11.66 -31.44
N VAL A 296 8.82 11.56 -31.23
CA VAL A 296 8.03 12.57 -30.54
C VAL A 296 7.85 12.13 -29.10
N HIS A 297 8.34 12.94 -28.17
CA HIS A 297 8.14 12.75 -26.73
C HIS A 297 7.09 13.75 -26.25
N ILE A 298 6.05 13.27 -25.59
CA ILE A 298 4.96 14.08 -25.05
C ILE A 298 4.85 13.81 -23.56
N ARG A 299 4.71 14.87 -22.77
CA ARG A 299 4.63 14.85 -21.31
C ARG A 299 3.40 15.62 -20.86
N ALA A 300 2.66 15.00 -19.95
CA ALA A 300 1.52 15.57 -19.25
C ALA A 300 1.63 15.23 -17.76
N ARG A 301 0.76 15.78 -16.92
CA ARG A 301 0.70 15.37 -15.49
C ARG A 301 0.31 13.91 -15.33
N GLU A 302 -0.49 13.38 -16.25
CA GLU A 302 -1.02 12.01 -16.22
C GLU A 302 -0.05 10.96 -16.79
N GLY A 303 1.07 11.39 -17.38
CA GLY A 303 2.10 10.47 -17.88
C GLY A 303 2.88 11.02 -19.07
N THR A 304 3.75 10.17 -19.60
CA THR A 304 4.58 10.47 -20.77
C THR A 304 4.33 9.44 -21.88
N ILE A 305 4.32 9.90 -23.12
CA ILE A 305 4.13 9.07 -24.31
C ILE A 305 5.27 9.35 -25.28
N THR A 306 5.71 8.29 -25.97
CA THR A 306 6.70 8.37 -27.03
C THR A 306 6.15 7.70 -28.29
N ARG A 307 6.29 8.36 -29.45
CA ARG A 307 5.86 7.85 -30.75
C ARG A 307 6.88 8.13 -31.85
N LYS A 308 6.95 7.22 -32.82
CA LYS A 308 7.80 7.38 -34.01
C LYS A 308 7.09 8.26 -35.03
N LEU A 309 7.84 9.14 -35.67
CA LEU A 309 7.40 10.02 -36.74
C LEU A 309 8.34 9.85 -37.92
N LEU A 310 7.80 9.53 -39.09
CA LEU A 310 8.55 9.48 -40.33
C LEU A 310 8.33 10.80 -41.09
N ILE A 311 9.41 11.48 -41.47
CA ILE A 311 9.37 12.68 -42.32
C ILE A 311 9.80 12.31 -43.75
N GLN A 312 9.06 12.79 -44.74
CA GLN A 312 9.33 12.58 -46.18
C GLN A 312 9.47 13.90 -46.95
#